data_AF-A0A964N0G5-F1
#
_entry.id   AF-A0A964N0G5-F1
#
_cell.length_a   1.000
_cell.length_b   1.000
_cell.length_c   1.000
_cell.angle_alpha   90.00
_cell.angle_beta   90.00
_cell.angle_gamma   90.00
#
_symmetry.space_group_name_H-M   'P 1'
#
loop_
_entity.id
_entity.type
_entity.pdbx_description
1 polymer ?
#
loop_
_entity_poly.entity_id
_entity_poly.type
_entity_poly.pdbx_seq_one_letter_code
_entity_poly.pdbx_strand_id
1 'polypeptide(L)'
;MSAYRLEDERAIRTGRLVDDWTTSGLLTPAQRDIVMPQLAVDLRRTNKFLRIILFLFGGLILQSALSLVAMFIDALRDRVWMAVLCLTAGGGCFWLASRLVGRYRLYRFGVEEAVALCAAGLTAAGAAVPVW
;
A
#
# COMPACT_ATOMS: atom_id res chain seq x y z
N MET A 1 -11.39 -9.60 1.77
CA MET A 1 -11.51 -9.11 3.16
C MET A 1 -10.95 -7.70 3.17
N SER A 2 -11.75 -6.66 3.48
CA SER A 2 -11.19 -5.31 3.63
C SER A 2 -10.32 -5.28 4.88
N ALA A 3 -9.12 -4.71 4.77
CA ALA A 3 -8.20 -4.60 5.89
C ALA A 3 -8.56 -3.45 6.86
N TYR A 4 -9.62 -2.69 6.56
CA TYR A 4 -10.06 -1.53 7.35
C TYR A 4 -11.38 -1.83 8.05
N ARG A 5 -11.64 -1.12 9.17
CA ARG A 5 -12.94 -1.18 9.83
C ARG A 5 -14.00 -0.60 8.90
N LEU A 6 -15.10 -1.32 8.76
CA LEU A 6 -16.22 -0.93 7.89
C LEU A 6 -16.84 0.42 8.28
N GLU A 7 -16.74 0.79 9.56
CA GLU A 7 -17.17 2.07 10.13
C GLU A 7 -16.33 3.24 9.61
N ASP A 8 -15.02 3.04 9.49
CA ASP A 8 -14.07 4.04 9.00
C ASP A 8 -14.30 4.34 7.51
N GLU A 9 -14.51 3.29 6.70
CA GLU A 9 -14.84 3.44 5.28
C GLU A 9 -16.17 4.17 5.07
N ARG A 10 -17.17 3.90 5.93
CA ARG A 10 -18.46 4.58 5.91
C ARG A 10 -18.32 6.05 6.27
N ALA A 11 -17.60 6.38 7.34
CA ALA A 11 -17.36 7.77 7.74
C ALA A 11 -16.64 8.56 6.63
N ILE A 12 -15.65 7.95 5.96
CA ILE A 12 -14.97 8.53 4.79
C ILE A 12 -15.95 8.82 3.65
N ARG A 13 -16.85 7.87 3.33
CA ARG A 13 -17.83 8.02 2.26
C ARG A 13 -18.86 9.10 2.60
N THR A 14 -19.36 9.11 3.83
CA THR A 14 -20.33 10.09 4.31
C THR A 14 -19.72 11.49 4.33
N GLY A 15 -18.44 11.65 4.70
CA GLY A 15 -17.75 12.93 4.60
C GLY A 15 -17.71 13.49 3.16
N ARG A 16 -17.47 12.64 2.15
CA ARG A 16 -17.54 13.06 0.74
C ARG A 16 -18.93 13.51 0.33
N LEU A 17 -19.96 12.79 0.78
CA LEU A 17 -21.36 13.17 0.50
C LEU A 17 -21.70 14.52 1.12
N VAL A 18 -21.21 14.81 2.33
CA VAL A 18 -21.42 16.12 2.97
C VAL A 18 -20.72 17.24 2.19
N ASP A 19 -19.52 17.02 1.66
CA ASP A 19 -18.84 17.98 0.76
C ASP A 19 -19.61 18.20 -0.55
N ASP A 20 -20.09 17.12 -1.18
CA ASP A 20 -20.88 17.16 -2.41
C ASP A 20 -22.23 17.89 -2.17
N TRP A 21 -22.89 17.59 -1.05
CA TRP A 21 -24.12 18.26 -0.63
C TRP A 21 -23.92 19.75 -0.36
N THR A 22 -22.78 20.13 0.24
CA THR A 22 -22.44 21.54 0.46
C THR A 22 -22.21 22.26 -0.87
N THR A 23 -21.52 21.61 -1.81
CA THR A 23 -21.25 22.15 -3.15
C THR A 23 -22.53 22.30 -3.98
N SER A 24 -23.48 21.37 -3.82
CA SER A 24 -24.80 21.42 -4.45
C SER A 24 -25.79 22.38 -3.76
N GLY A 25 -25.40 23.01 -2.65
CA GLY A 25 -26.26 23.91 -1.87
C GLY A 25 -27.32 23.23 -1.00
N LEU A 26 -27.32 21.90 -0.92
CA LEU A 26 -28.19 21.12 -0.03
C LEU A 26 -27.81 21.28 1.45
N LEU A 27 -26.55 21.60 1.73
CA LEU A 27 -26.05 21.93 3.06
C LEU A 27 -25.40 23.30 3.05
N THR A 28 -25.62 24.06 4.12
CA THR A 28 -24.90 25.31 4.35
C THR A 28 -23.47 25.03 4.86
N PRO A 29 -22.50 25.93 4.61
CA PRO A 29 -21.14 25.79 5.13
C PRO A 29 -21.11 25.63 6.66
N ALA A 30 -22.01 26.31 7.39
CA ALA A 30 -22.12 26.19 8.84
C ALA A 30 -22.59 24.80 9.29
N GLN A 31 -23.52 24.17 8.55
CA GLN A 31 -23.95 22.79 8.85
C GLN A 31 -22.85 21.78 8.54
N ARG A 32 -22.07 22.00 7.47
CA ARG A 32 -20.90 21.19 7.15
C ARG A 32 -19.89 21.20 8.30
N ASP A 33 -19.59 22.36 8.86
CA ASP A 33 -18.57 22.50 9.90
C ASP A 33 -18.96 21.84 11.24
N ILE A 34 -20.26 21.61 11.47
CA ILE A 34 -20.76 20.85 12.64
C ILE A 34 -20.64 19.34 12.41
N VAL A 35 -20.93 18.88 11.18
CA VAL A 35 -21.04 17.45 10.84
C VAL A 35 -19.67 16.84 10.53
N MET A 36 -18.78 17.59 9.87
CA MET A 36 -17.48 17.08 9.41
C MET A 36 -16.55 16.60 10.55
N PRO A 37 -16.48 17.27 11.72
CA PRO A 37 -15.70 16.78 12.86
C PRO A 37 -16.19 15.43 13.41
N GLN A 38 -17.49 15.14 13.31
CA GLN A 38 -18.08 13.87 13.77
C GLN A 38 -17.75 12.70 12.83
N LEU A 39 -17.33 13.02 11.61
CA LEU A 39 -16.90 12.08 10.57
C LEU A 39 -15.37 11.97 10.50
N ALA A 40 -14.65 12.64 11.40
CA ALA A 40 -13.20 12.58 11.46
C ALA A 40 -12.76 11.16 11.85
N VAL A 41 -12.13 10.48 10.91
CA VAL A 41 -11.57 9.16 11.14
C VAL A 41 -10.09 9.30 11.47
N ASP A 42 -9.59 8.49 12.42
CA ASP A 42 -8.17 8.43 12.82
C ASP A 42 -7.29 7.73 11.76
N LEU A 43 -7.63 7.92 10.47
CA LEU A 43 -6.88 7.46 9.31
C LEU A 43 -6.16 8.68 8.73
N ARG A 44 -4.83 8.70 8.86
CA ARG A 44 -3.98 9.75 8.26
C ARG A 44 -4.15 9.73 6.74
N ARG A 45 -4.89 10.68 6.17
CA ARG A 45 -4.95 10.86 4.72
C ARG A 45 -3.70 11.61 4.27
N THR A 46 -2.89 10.95 3.46
CA THR A 46 -1.74 11.57 2.81
C THR A 46 -2.14 12.21 1.49
N ASN A 47 -1.57 13.39 1.19
CA ASN A 47 -1.74 14.05 -0.11
C ASN A 47 -1.34 13.09 -1.24
N LYS A 48 -2.14 13.03 -2.32
CA LYS A 48 -1.89 12.15 -3.48
C LYS A 48 -0.46 12.25 -4.00
N PHE A 49 0.13 13.44 -3.95
CA PHE A 49 1.51 13.67 -4.37
C PHE A 49 2.52 12.91 -3.50
N LEU A 50 2.39 13.03 -2.17
CA LEU A 50 3.25 12.33 -1.21
C LEU A 50 3.06 10.80 -1.30
N ARG A 51 1.83 10.33 -1.57
CA ARG A 51 1.54 8.91 -1.82
C ARG A 51 2.32 8.38 -3.03
N ILE A 52 2.34 9.10 -4.15
CA ILE A 52 3.06 8.67 -5.36
C ILE A 52 4.57 8.64 -5.09
N ILE A 53 5.11 9.66 -4.43
CA ILE A 53 6.53 9.72 -4.07
C ILE A 53 6.91 8.53 -3.18
N LEU A 54 6.13 8.29 -2.11
CA LEU A 54 6.36 7.16 -1.20
C LEU A 54 6.27 5.81 -1.91
N PHE A 55 5.35 5.67 -2.87
CA PHE A 55 5.24 4.47 -3.72
C PHE A 55 6.52 4.27 -4.56
N LEU A 56 6.96 5.31 -5.27
CA LEU A 56 8.12 5.24 -6.16
C LEU A 56 9.42 4.99 -5.39
N PHE A 57 9.68 5.76 -4.33
CA PHE A 57 10.88 5.60 -3.51
C PHE A 57 10.87 4.28 -2.73
N GLY A 58 9.71 3.86 -2.22
CA GLY A 58 9.57 2.55 -1.58
C GLY A 58 9.94 1.42 -2.55
N GLY A 59 9.35 1.42 -3.74
CA GLY A 59 9.66 0.44 -4.79
C GLY A 59 11.14 0.47 -5.20
N LEU A 60 11.72 1.65 -5.37
CA LEU A 60 13.13 1.82 -5.72
C LEU A 60 14.06 1.23 -4.65
N ILE A 61 13.80 1.50 -3.37
CA ILE A 61 14.58 0.96 -2.25
C ILE A 61 14.48 -0.57 -2.22
N LEU A 62 13.27 -1.11 -2.34
CA LEU A 62 13.03 -2.56 -2.38
C LEU A 62 13.77 -3.23 -3.52
N GLN A 63 13.67 -2.67 -4.73
CA GLN A 63 14.33 -3.22 -5.91
C GLN A 63 15.85 -3.12 -5.81
N SER A 64 16.37 -2.03 -5.25
CA SER A 64 17.81 -1.85 -5.01
C SER A 64 18.34 -2.86 -3.98
N ALA A 65 17.60 -3.05 -2.88
CA ALA A 65 17.94 -4.04 -1.86
C ALA A 65 17.95 -5.47 -2.42
N LEU A 66 16.93 -5.85 -3.20
CA LEU A 66 16.90 -7.15 -3.85
C LEU A 66 18.05 -7.35 -4.83
N SER A 67 18.31 -6.35 -5.66
CA SER A 67 19.38 -6.42 -6.68
C SER A 67 20.75 -6.56 -6.02
N LEU A 68 20.97 -5.85 -4.91
CA LEU A 68 22.19 -5.97 -4.11
C LEU A 68 22.36 -7.40 -3.55
N VAL A 69 21.32 -7.96 -2.92
CA VAL A 69 21.39 -9.33 -2.39
C VAL A 69 21.62 -10.34 -3.52
N ALA A 70 20.91 -10.19 -4.65
CA ALA A 70 21.08 -11.07 -5.81
C ALA A 70 22.51 -11.05 -6.37
N MET A 71 23.19 -9.90 -6.31
CA MET A 71 24.59 -9.77 -6.71
C MET A 71 25.53 -10.53 -5.76
N PHE A 72 25.27 -10.53 -4.46
CA PHE A 72 26.13 -11.22 -3.48
C PHE A 72 26.04 -12.74 -3.54
N ILE A 73 24.87 -13.29 -3.87
CA ILE A 73 24.65 -14.74 -3.91
C ILE A 73 24.72 -15.33 -5.31
N ASP A 74 25.19 -14.55 -6.29
CA ASP A 74 25.29 -14.94 -7.71
C ASP A 74 23.96 -15.48 -8.29
N ALA A 75 22.82 -15.05 -7.71
CA ALA A 75 21.49 -15.47 -8.11
C ALA A 75 21.14 -15.03 -9.54
N LEU A 76 21.90 -14.11 -10.13
CA LEU A 76 21.76 -13.76 -11.54
C LEU A 76 22.25 -14.87 -12.47
N ARG A 77 23.13 -15.75 -11.99
CA ARG A 77 23.76 -16.82 -12.77
C ARG A 77 23.11 -18.18 -12.54
N ASP A 78 22.67 -18.45 -11.31
CA ASP A 78 21.97 -19.68 -10.94
C ASP A 78 20.46 -19.46 -10.81
N ARG A 79 19.70 -20.17 -11.65
CA ARG A 79 18.22 -20.10 -11.71
C ARG A 79 17.56 -20.59 -10.42
N VAL A 80 18.17 -21.54 -9.71
CA VAL A 80 17.63 -22.05 -8.44
C VAL A 80 17.71 -20.95 -7.39
N TRP A 81 18.87 -20.30 -7.25
CA TRP A 81 19.05 -19.19 -6.32
C TRP A 81 18.21 -17.98 -6.68
N MET A 82 17.99 -17.72 -7.98
CA MET A 82 17.04 -16.70 -8.43
C MET A 82 15.61 -16.99 -7.96
N ALA A 83 15.13 -18.22 -8.16
CA ALA A 83 13.78 -18.62 -7.77
C ALA A 83 13.59 -18.53 -6.24
N VAL A 84 14.56 -19.02 -5.47
CA VAL A 84 14.55 -18.95 -3.99
C VAL A 84 14.55 -17.51 -3.51
N LEU A 85 15.39 -16.64 -4.08
CA LEU A 85 15.44 -15.23 -3.72
C LEU A 85 14.11 -14.52 -4.02
N CYS A 86 13.53 -14.75 -5.19
CA CYS A 86 12.24 -14.16 -5.58
C CYS A 86 11.10 -14.64 -4.66
N LEU A 87 11.02 -15.93 -4.33
CA LEU A 87 9.98 -16.47 -3.46
C LEU A 87 10.11 -15.97 -2.02
N THR A 88 11.33 -15.99 -1.45
CA THR A 88 11.59 -15.52 -0.08
C THR A 88 11.38 -14.02 0.06
N ALA A 89 11.87 -13.23 -0.90
CA ALA A 89 11.65 -11.79 -0.94
C ALA A 89 10.16 -11.45 -1.13
N GLY A 90 9.45 -12.19 -1.99
CA GLY A 90 8.02 -12.03 -2.18
C GLY A 90 7.23 -12.29 -0.90
N GLY A 91 7.54 -13.37 -0.18
CA GLY A 91 6.95 -13.66 1.12
C GLY A 91 7.26 -12.59 2.18
N GLY A 92 8.51 -12.11 2.22
CA GLY A 92 8.93 -11.02 3.11
C GLY A 92 8.18 -9.71 2.84
N CYS A 93 8.00 -9.35 1.57
CA CYS A 93 7.21 -8.19 1.16
C CYS A 93 5.75 -8.36 1.58
N PHE A 94 5.13 -9.51 1.36
CA PHE A 94 3.74 -9.75 1.78
C PHE A 94 3.56 -9.62 3.30
N TRP A 95 4.49 -10.16 4.08
CA TRP A 95 4.49 -10.03 5.54
C TRP A 95 4.65 -8.57 5.97
N LEU A 96 5.57 -7.84 5.33
CA LEU A 96 5.82 -6.43 5.59
C LEU A 96 4.57 -5.59 5.27
N ALA A 97 3.93 -5.79 4.11
CA ALA A 97 2.68 -5.13 3.76
C ALA A 97 1.59 -5.39 4.82
N SER A 98 1.43 -6.64 5.25
CA SER A 98 0.46 -7.02 6.28
C SER A 98 0.73 -6.33 7.62
N ARG A 99 2.01 -6.19 8.01
CA ARG A 99 2.43 -5.48 9.22
C ARG A 99 2.21 -3.97 9.12
N LEU A 100 2.50 -3.35 7.97
CA LEU A 100 2.27 -1.92 7.76
C LEU A 100 0.80 -1.57 7.92
N VAL A 101 -0.09 -2.35 7.27
CA VAL A 101 -1.54 -2.14 7.35
C VAL A 101 -2.04 -2.37 8.78
N GLY A 102 -1.63 -3.48 9.42
CA GLY A 102 -2.12 -3.84 10.76
C GLY A 102 -1.62 -2.94 11.90
N ARG A 103 -0.36 -2.51 11.87
CA ARG A 103 0.26 -1.76 12.98
C ARG A 103 0.10 -0.25 12.82
N TYR A 104 0.21 0.27 11.60
CA TYR A 104 0.21 1.72 11.37
C TYR A 104 -1.12 2.24 10.82
N ARG A 105 -2.11 1.36 10.55
CA ARG A 105 -3.42 1.71 9.96
C ARG A 105 -3.27 2.69 8.80
N LEU A 106 -2.22 2.50 8.00
CA LEU A 106 -1.94 3.36 6.87
C LEU A 106 -3.09 3.16 5.89
N TYR A 107 -3.86 4.21 5.62
CA TYR A 107 -4.92 4.15 4.62
C TYR A 107 -4.45 4.85 3.37
N ARG A 108 -4.16 4.08 2.32
CA ARG A 108 -3.75 4.59 1.00
C ARG A 108 -2.48 5.44 1.05
N PHE A 109 -1.44 4.94 1.72
CA PHE A 109 -0.15 5.64 1.83
C PHE A 109 0.81 5.39 0.67
N GLY A 110 0.50 4.47 -0.25
CA GLY A 110 1.33 4.15 -1.42
C GLY A 110 2.45 3.17 -1.11
N VAL A 111 3.13 3.28 0.04
CA VAL A 111 4.17 2.30 0.44
C VAL A 111 3.60 0.89 0.55
N GLU A 112 2.45 0.73 1.19
CA GLU A 112 1.77 -0.57 1.33
C GLU A 112 1.42 -1.21 -0.02
N GLU A 113 1.01 -0.38 -0.98
CA GLU A 113 0.64 -0.81 -2.34
C GLU A 113 1.89 -1.20 -3.13
N ALA A 114 2.99 -0.45 -2.99
CA ALA A 114 4.27 -0.78 -3.61
C ALA A 114 4.78 -2.13 -3.10
N VAL A 115 4.79 -2.33 -1.78
CA VAL A 115 5.24 -3.58 -1.16
C VAL A 115 4.35 -4.76 -1.57
N ALA A 116 3.04 -4.58 -1.62
CA ALA A 116 2.11 -5.62 -2.06
C ALA A 116 2.29 -6.00 -3.54
N LEU A 117 2.49 -5.01 -4.42
CA LEU A 117 2.77 -5.26 -5.84
C LEU A 117 4.12 -5.94 -6.04
N CYS A 118 5.16 -5.52 -5.31
CA CYS A 118 6.46 -6.20 -5.31
C CYS A 118 6.32 -7.65 -4.83
N ALA A 119 5.54 -7.92 -3.78
CA ALA A 119 5.29 -9.28 -3.30
C ALA A 119 4.65 -10.15 -4.39
N ALA A 120 3.59 -9.66 -5.03
CA ALA A 120 2.91 -10.37 -6.11
C ALA A 120 3.83 -10.60 -7.32
N GLY A 121 4.59 -9.57 -7.74
CA GLY A 121 5.52 -9.68 -8.86
C GLY A 121 6.66 -10.66 -8.59
N LEU A 122 7.26 -10.62 -7.40
CA LEU A 122 8.37 -11.49 -7.03
C LEU A 122 7.94 -12.95 -6.85
N THR A 123 6.79 -13.19 -6.22
CA THR A 123 6.25 -14.54 -6.09
C THR A 123 5.89 -15.14 -7.45
N ALA A 124 5.27 -14.36 -8.34
CA ALA A 124 4.98 -14.79 -9.70
C ALA A 124 6.26 -15.06 -10.52
N ALA A 125 7.25 -14.16 -10.43
CA ALA A 125 8.53 -14.34 -11.10
C ALA A 125 9.25 -15.61 -10.61
N GLY A 126 9.32 -15.82 -9.29
CA GLY A 126 9.94 -17.02 -8.70
C GLY A 126 9.24 -18.32 -9.11
N ALA A 127 7.91 -18.32 -9.19
CA ALA A 127 7.14 -19.48 -9.66
C ALA A 127 7.30 -19.74 -11.17
N ALA A 128 7.57 -18.70 -11.96
CA ALA A 128 7.73 -18.79 -13.40
C ALA A 128 9.14 -19.24 -13.83
N VAL A 129 10.15 -19.19 -12.95
CA VAL A 129 11.50 -19.66 -13.28
C VAL A 129 11.47 -21.19 -13.45
N PRO A 130 11.75 -21.73 -14.65
CA PRO A 130 11.89 -23.17 -14.83
C PRO A 130 13.19 -23.64 -14.17
N VAL A 131 13.06 -24.58 -13.24
CA VAL A 131 14.15 -25.13 -12.42
C VAL A 131 14.66 -26.48 -12.98
N TRP A 132 14.47 -26.71 -14.29
CA TRP A 132 14.83 -27.95 -14.99
C TRP A 132 16.19 -27.85 -15.68
#